data_AF-A0A4Q5XEA1-F1
#
_entry.id   AF-A0A4Q5XEA1-F1
#
_cell.length_a   1.000
_cell.length_b   1.000
_cell.length_c   1.000
_cell.angle_alpha   90.00
_cell.angle_beta   90.00
_cell.angle_gamma   90.00
#
_symmetry.space_group_name_H-M   'P 1'
#
loop_
_entity.id
_entity.type
_entity.pdbx_description
1 polymer ?
#
loop_
_entity_poly.entity_id
_entity_poly.type
_entity_poly.pdbx_seq_one_letter_code
_entity_poly.pdbx_strand_id
1 'polypeptide(L)'
;MRELAAVWVLGLFFVACGGSQPPAEPPEAAPLEATPEPAPKPVEPASVTEEPKEEPKPAAAAVPEPQFTDGMSVADAEKAVPRGAERANIDQETMSKPIQDVEVYEPCKPGTAKVKLKIAVWDGKAVGIDVTTAPKNDKLAACITERIKGLKWQARVKSLNTVEYSF
;
A
#
# COMPACT_ATOMS: atom_id res chain seq x y z
N MET A 1 -19.91 -41.61 -38.48
CA MET A 1 -20.40 -42.12 -37.18
C MET A 1 -20.09 -41.00 -36.19
N ARG A 2 -21.05 -40.13 -35.79
CA ARG A 2 -22.05 -40.31 -34.71
C ARG A 2 -21.39 -41.00 -33.50
N GLU A 3 -21.29 -40.39 -32.32
CA GLU A 3 -22.35 -40.24 -31.30
C GLU A 3 -21.96 -39.14 -30.26
N LEU A 4 -22.84 -38.18 -29.92
CA LEU A 4 -23.74 -38.10 -28.73
C LEU A 4 -22.96 -38.01 -27.39
N ALA A 5 -22.90 -36.83 -26.74
CA ALA A 5 -23.90 -36.27 -25.81
C ALA A 5 -23.94 -36.98 -24.44
N ALA A 6 -23.54 -36.26 -23.38
CA ALA A 6 -23.93 -36.57 -22.01
C ALA A 6 -23.98 -35.28 -21.18
N VAL A 7 -25.17 -34.69 -21.15
CA VAL A 7 -25.64 -33.70 -20.20
C VAL A 7 -25.82 -34.41 -18.85
N TRP A 8 -25.28 -33.86 -17.76
CA TRP A 8 -25.69 -34.24 -16.40
C TRP A 8 -26.14 -32.99 -15.64
N VAL A 9 -27.30 -33.17 -14.99
CA VAL A 9 -28.23 -32.18 -14.49
C VAL A 9 -28.21 -32.19 -12.96
N LEU A 10 -28.41 -31.00 -12.38
CA LEU A 10 -28.91 -30.68 -11.04
C LEU A 10 -28.34 -31.41 -9.80
N GLY A 11 -27.88 -30.59 -8.85
CA GLY A 11 -27.86 -30.90 -7.43
C GLY A 11 -28.12 -29.65 -6.60
N LEU A 12 -29.39 -29.40 -6.28
CA LEU A 12 -29.89 -28.29 -5.48
C LEU A 12 -30.27 -28.87 -4.10
N PHE A 13 -29.53 -28.51 -3.05
CA PHE A 13 -29.82 -28.80 -1.62
C PHE A 13 -29.47 -27.53 -0.81
N PHE A 14 -30.44 -26.75 -0.33
CA PHE A 14 -31.27 -26.86 0.89
C PHE A 14 -30.67 -26.15 2.14
N VAL A 15 -31.35 -25.06 2.54
CA VAL A 15 -31.87 -24.76 3.89
C VAL A 15 -30.96 -24.23 5.02
N ALA A 16 -31.11 -22.91 5.26
CA ALA A 16 -31.62 -22.22 6.47
C ALA A 16 -30.89 -22.17 7.84
N CYS A 17 -31.27 -21.11 8.58
CA CYS A 17 -31.00 -20.73 9.99
C CYS A 17 -29.61 -20.13 10.27
N GLY A 18 -29.46 -19.01 10.99
CA GLY A 18 -30.39 -18.19 11.76
C GLY A 18 -29.63 -17.41 12.85
N GLY A 19 -30.17 -16.26 13.29
CA GLY A 19 -29.82 -15.52 14.52
C GLY A 19 -28.58 -14.62 14.43
N SER A 20 -28.68 -13.29 14.41
CA SER A 20 -29.08 -12.36 15.50
C SER A 20 -28.24 -12.47 16.77
N GLN A 21 -27.20 -11.64 16.92
CA GLN A 21 -27.12 -10.58 17.95
C GLN A 21 -25.72 -9.93 17.96
N PRO A 22 -25.61 -8.59 17.86
CA PRO A 22 -24.49 -7.87 18.46
C PRO A 22 -24.73 -7.74 19.98
N PRO A 23 -23.72 -7.98 20.84
CA PRO A 23 -23.81 -7.64 22.24
C PRO A 23 -23.83 -6.12 22.45
N ALA A 24 -24.77 -5.73 23.29
CA ALA A 24 -25.14 -4.41 23.78
C ALA A 24 -23.99 -3.47 24.17
N GLU A 25 -24.20 -2.19 23.84
CA GLU A 25 -23.71 -1.03 24.58
C GLU A 25 -24.10 -1.13 26.06
N PRO A 26 -23.19 -0.78 26.99
CA PRO A 26 -23.55 -0.26 28.29
C PRO A 26 -23.33 1.27 28.38
N PRO A 27 -24.00 1.91 29.35
CA PRO A 27 -24.77 3.13 29.11
C PRO A 27 -24.06 4.44 29.49
N GLU A 28 -24.60 5.50 28.93
CA GLU A 28 -24.54 6.89 29.40
C GLU A 28 -24.84 6.99 30.91
N ALA A 29 -23.93 7.62 31.64
CA ALA A 29 -24.22 8.26 32.92
C ALA A 29 -23.26 9.43 33.11
N ALA A 30 -23.68 10.62 32.67
CA ALA A 30 -23.22 11.85 33.31
C ALA A 30 -23.78 11.90 34.75
N PRO A 31 -23.10 12.59 35.67
CA PRO A 31 -23.61 13.92 35.94
C PRO A 31 -22.52 14.99 36.07
N LEU A 32 -22.84 16.16 35.52
CA LEU A 32 -22.28 17.44 35.86
C LEU A 32 -22.48 17.71 37.36
N GLU A 33 -21.40 17.98 38.09
CA GLU A 33 -21.45 18.82 39.28
C GLU A 33 -20.47 19.96 39.13
N ALA A 34 -20.97 21.14 39.46
CA ALA A 34 -20.39 22.43 39.22
C ALA A 34 -19.88 23.05 40.53
N THR A 35 -18.86 23.91 40.38
CA THR A 35 -18.60 25.12 41.21
C THR A 35 -17.86 24.88 42.55
N PRO A 36 -17.00 25.79 43.08
CA PRO A 36 -16.67 27.17 42.68
C PRO A 36 -15.18 27.50 42.45
N GLU A 37 -15.00 28.56 41.65
CA GLU A 37 -13.86 29.47 41.60
C GLU A 37 -13.61 30.17 42.96
N PRO A 38 -12.36 30.52 43.30
CA PRO A 38 -12.13 31.85 43.84
C PRO A 38 -11.05 32.64 43.08
N ALA A 39 -11.41 33.91 42.92
CA ALA A 39 -10.83 35.01 42.15
C ALA A 39 -9.36 35.39 42.51
N PRO A 40 -8.73 36.24 41.67
CA PRO A 40 -7.28 36.38 41.51
C PRO A 40 -6.69 37.44 42.44
N LYS A 41 -5.36 37.40 42.69
CA LYS A 41 -4.55 38.63 42.82
C LYS A 41 -3.10 38.47 42.31
N PRO A 42 -2.52 39.55 41.76
CA PRO A 42 -1.32 39.55 40.92
C PRO A 42 -0.06 39.96 41.69
N VAL A 43 1.11 39.39 41.36
CA VAL A 43 2.42 40.09 41.45
C VAL A 43 3.42 39.41 40.49
N GLU A 44 3.69 40.04 39.36
CA GLU A 44 4.99 39.96 38.66
C GLU A 44 6.06 40.59 39.58
N PRO A 45 7.32 40.09 39.61
CA PRO A 45 8.19 40.42 38.50
C PRO A 45 9.22 39.35 38.12
N ALA A 46 9.53 39.35 36.82
CA ALA A 46 10.86 39.15 36.26
C ALA A 46 11.74 38.05 36.85
N SER A 47 11.91 36.96 36.11
CA SER A 47 13.24 36.39 35.90
C SER A 47 13.31 35.67 34.57
N VAL A 48 14.12 36.28 33.70
CA VAL A 48 15.08 35.61 32.81
C VAL A 48 14.46 34.64 31.79
N THR A 49 14.36 35.17 30.58
CA THR A 49 14.65 34.46 29.33
C THR A 49 15.78 33.44 29.53
N GLU A 50 15.43 32.18 29.75
CA GLU A 50 16.24 31.06 29.25
C GLU A 50 15.52 30.56 28.00
N GLU A 51 15.98 31.03 26.85
CA GLU A 51 15.83 30.30 25.60
C GLU A 51 16.21 28.84 25.89
N PRO A 52 15.34 27.85 25.60
CA PRO A 52 15.77 26.48 25.52
C PRO A 52 16.89 26.46 24.50
N LYS A 53 18.13 26.34 24.99
CA LYS A 53 19.30 26.08 24.18
C LYS A 53 18.95 24.84 23.36
N GLU A 54 18.61 25.07 22.10
CA GLU A 54 18.31 24.05 21.12
C GLU A 54 19.56 23.18 21.07
N GLU A 55 19.52 22.06 21.80
CA GLU A 55 20.52 21.01 21.63
C GLU A 55 20.48 20.69 20.14
N PRO A 56 21.62 20.77 19.43
CA PRO A 56 21.65 20.41 18.03
C PRO A 56 21.21 18.96 17.97
N LYS A 57 19.98 18.74 17.47
CA LYS A 57 19.47 17.42 17.10
C LYS A 57 20.62 16.74 16.38
N PRO A 58 21.15 15.61 16.89
CA PRO A 58 22.25 14.93 16.24
C PRO A 58 21.87 14.80 14.78
N ALA A 59 22.68 15.39 13.88
CA ALA A 59 22.47 15.24 12.46
C ALA A 59 22.42 13.74 12.21
N ALA A 60 21.21 13.21 11.97
CA ALA A 60 21.02 11.80 11.73
C ALA A 60 22.01 11.44 10.63
N ALA A 61 22.97 10.55 10.95
CA ALA A 61 23.97 10.12 10.01
C ALA A 61 23.24 9.78 8.71
N ALA A 62 23.59 10.47 7.61
CA ALA A 62 22.87 10.37 6.36
C ALA A 62 22.87 8.89 5.93
N VAL A 63 21.72 8.24 6.05
CA VAL A 63 21.53 6.87 5.56
C VAL A 63 21.77 6.95 4.04
N PRO A 64 22.69 6.15 3.47
CA PRO A 64 22.97 6.22 2.04
C PRO A 64 21.69 5.95 1.24
N GLU A 65 21.49 6.67 0.14
CA GLU A 65 20.33 6.39 -0.72
C GLU A 65 20.47 5.01 -1.39
N PRO A 66 19.37 4.24 -1.51
CA PRO A 66 19.40 2.94 -2.15
C PRO A 66 19.74 3.04 -3.63
N GLN A 67 20.46 2.03 -4.14
CA GLN A 67 20.79 1.92 -5.56
C GLN A 67 19.93 0.82 -6.19
N PHE A 68 19.15 1.20 -7.20
CA PHE A 68 18.29 0.29 -7.95
C PHE A 68 18.83 0.12 -9.37
N THR A 69 18.89 -1.12 -9.85
CA THR A 69 19.31 -1.46 -11.22
C THR A 69 18.10 -1.67 -12.12
N ASP A 70 18.24 -1.39 -13.42
CA ASP A 70 17.13 -1.61 -14.35
C ASP A 70 16.74 -3.10 -14.44
N GLY A 71 15.43 -3.36 -14.44
CA GLY A 71 14.87 -4.71 -14.54
C GLY A 71 15.09 -5.61 -13.33
N MET A 72 15.45 -5.07 -12.17
CA MET A 72 15.59 -5.86 -10.94
C MET A 72 14.25 -6.41 -10.43
N SER A 73 14.32 -7.53 -9.71
CA SER A 73 13.16 -8.13 -9.05
C SER A 73 12.71 -7.31 -7.83
N VAL A 74 11.49 -7.53 -7.35
CA VAL A 74 11.02 -6.90 -6.10
C VAL A 74 11.87 -7.35 -4.90
N ALA A 75 12.25 -8.63 -4.86
CA ALA A 75 13.08 -9.17 -3.80
C ALA A 75 14.48 -8.52 -3.75
N ASP A 76 15.05 -8.16 -4.90
CA ASP A 76 16.34 -7.46 -4.93
C ASP A 76 16.18 -5.98 -4.57
N ALA A 77 15.03 -5.37 -4.86
CA ALA A 77 14.74 -3.98 -4.48
C ALA A 77 14.60 -3.84 -2.97
N GLU A 78 13.97 -4.82 -2.32
CA GLU A 78 13.91 -4.91 -0.87
C GLU A 78 15.29 -5.01 -0.21
N LYS A 79 16.23 -5.75 -0.83
CA LYS A 79 17.61 -5.88 -0.33
C LYS A 79 18.45 -4.62 -0.54
N ALA A 80 18.14 -3.82 -1.57
CA ALA A 80 18.88 -2.61 -1.89
C ALA A 80 18.61 -1.46 -0.91
N VAL A 81 17.52 -1.53 -0.13
CA VAL A 81 17.15 -0.50 0.85
C VAL A 81 17.94 -0.68 2.15
N PRO A 82 18.75 0.31 2.58
CA PRO A 82 19.49 0.21 3.83
C PRO A 82 18.59 0.08 5.06
N ARG A 83 19.06 -0.69 6.04
CA ARG A 83 18.39 -0.77 7.34
C ARG A 83 18.47 0.60 8.03
N GLY A 84 17.32 1.10 8.49
CA GLY A 84 17.22 2.44 9.09
C GLY A 84 16.79 3.55 8.12
N ALA A 85 16.60 3.24 6.83
CA ALA A 85 15.93 4.15 5.91
C ALA A 85 14.49 4.43 6.37
N GLU A 86 14.02 5.65 6.12
CA GLU A 86 12.69 6.10 6.50
C GLU A 86 11.61 5.20 5.89
N ARG A 87 10.65 4.80 6.74
CA ARG A 87 9.51 3.98 6.32
C ARG A 87 8.25 4.80 6.29
N ALA A 88 7.80 5.11 5.08
CA ALA A 88 6.53 5.74 4.80
C ALA A 88 5.71 4.79 3.91
N ASN A 89 4.57 4.33 4.42
CA ASN A 89 3.71 3.40 3.70
C ASN A 89 2.65 4.19 2.92
N ILE A 90 2.46 3.87 1.65
CA ILE A 90 1.33 4.33 0.84
C ILE A 90 0.32 3.19 0.78
N ASP A 91 -0.95 3.52 0.95
CA ASP A 91 -2.03 2.54 0.88
C ASP A 91 -2.09 1.84 -0.49
N GLN A 92 -2.52 0.57 -0.48
CA GLN A 92 -2.56 -0.28 -1.67
C GLN A 92 -3.53 0.24 -2.75
N GLU A 93 -4.60 0.94 -2.36
CA GLU A 93 -5.56 1.49 -3.32
C GLU A 93 -4.90 2.60 -4.14
N THR A 94 -4.20 3.53 -3.50
CA THR A 94 -3.43 4.58 -4.16
C THR A 94 -2.32 3.99 -5.03
N MET A 95 -1.62 2.97 -4.52
CA MET A 95 -0.55 2.29 -5.27
C MET A 95 -1.06 1.50 -6.47
N SER A 96 -2.28 1.00 -6.44
CA SER A 96 -2.82 0.18 -7.52
C SER A 96 -3.47 1.00 -8.63
N LYS A 97 -3.84 2.26 -8.39
CA LYS A 97 -4.48 3.12 -9.42
C LYS A 97 -3.76 3.13 -10.79
N PRO A 98 -2.44 3.37 -10.88
CA PRO A 98 -1.75 3.42 -12.18
C PRO A 98 -1.65 2.07 -12.90
N ILE A 99 -1.80 0.95 -12.18
CA ILE A 99 -1.65 -0.42 -12.72
C ILE A 99 -2.99 -1.09 -12.99
N GLN A 100 -4.10 -0.46 -12.60
CA GLN A 100 -5.45 -0.89 -12.97
C GLN A 100 -5.89 -0.36 -14.33
N ASP A 101 -5.15 0.60 -14.89
CA ASP A 101 -5.45 1.15 -16.20
C ASP A 101 -5.12 0.13 -17.30
N VAL A 102 -6.17 -0.39 -17.94
CA VAL A 102 -6.07 -1.43 -18.97
C VAL A 102 -5.35 -0.91 -20.21
N GLU A 103 -5.44 0.39 -20.52
CA GLU A 103 -4.80 1.01 -21.70
C GLU A 103 -3.27 0.87 -21.65
N VAL A 104 -2.70 0.79 -20.45
CA VAL A 104 -1.26 0.52 -20.23
C VAL A 104 -0.83 -0.81 -20.86
N TYR A 105 -1.72 -1.81 -20.85
CA TYR A 105 -1.42 -3.18 -21.25
C TYR A 105 -1.94 -3.55 -22.65
N GLU A 106 -2.86 -2.78 -23.22
CA GLU A 106 -3.42 -3.03 -24.56
C GLU A 106 -2.35 -3.26 -25.65
N PRO A 107 -1.25 -2.48 -25.71
CA PRO A 107 -0.21 -2.70 -26.71
C PRO A 107 0.47 -4.08 -26.61
N CYS A 108 0.45 -4.69 -25.43
CA CYS A 108 1.03 -6.01 -25.18
C CYS A 108 0.09 -7.15 -25.54
N LYS A 109 -1.19 -6.86 -25.82
CA LYS A 109 -2.21 -7.84 -26.25
C LYS A 109 -2.26 -9.09 -25.36
N PRO A 110 -2.58 -8.95 -24.05
CA PRO A 110 -2.61 -10.08 -23.11
C PRO A 110 -3.64 -11.16 -23.48
N GLY A 111 -4.70 -10.81 -24.22
CA GLY A 111 -5.71 -11.76 -24.67
C GLY A 111 -6.45 -12.37 -23.48
N THR A 112 -6.39 -13.69 -23.34
CA THR A 112 -6.99 -14.45 -22.22
C THR A 112 -5.96 -14.90 -21.18
N ALA A 113 -4.72 -14.45 -21.29
CA ALA A 113 -3.67 -14.81 -20.33
C ALA A 113 -3.95 -14.15 -18.97
N LYS A 114 -3.84 -14.93 -17.90
CA LYS A 114 -3.86 -14.40 -16.53
C LYS A 114 -2.49 -13.80 -16.22
N VAL A 115 -2.45 -12.57 -15.77
CA VAL A 115 -1.21 -11.86 -15.43
C VAL A 115 -1.22 -11.57 -13.94
N LYS A 116 -0.09 -11.83 -13.28
CA LYS A 116 0.18 -11.41 -11.90
C LYS A 116 1.36 -10.47 -11.89
N LEU A 117 1.19 -9.32 -11.24
CA LEU A 117 2.17 -8.27 -11.10
C LEU A 117 2.54 -8.13 -9.62
N LYS A 118 3.83 -7.99 -9.36
CA LYS A 118 4.34 -7.50 -8.08
C LYS A 118 5.35 -6.41 -8.36
N ILE A 119 5.14 -5.22 -7.80
CA ILE A 119 5.90 -4.02 -8.15
C ILE A 119 6.36 -3.35 -6.87
N ALA A 120 7.66 -3.12 -6.76
CA ALA A 120 8.26 -2.26 -5.75
C ALA A 120 8.41 -0.86 -6.32
N VAL A 121 7.96 0.15 -5.57
CA VAL A 121 7.96 1.55 -5.94
C VAL A 121 8.75 2.33 -4.91
N TRP A 122 9.63 3.19 -5.40
CA TRP A 122 10.41 4.14 -4.61
C TRP A 122 10.32 5.52 -5.26
N ASP A 123 9.99 6.54 -4.47
CA ASP A 123 9.88 7.93 -4.93
C ASP A 123 9.04 8.09 -6.21
N GLY A 124 7.91 7.37 -6.23
CA GLY A 124 6.94 7.40 -7.33
C GLY A 124 7.36 6.68 -8.61
N LYS A 125 8.43 5.87 -8.59
CA LYS A 125 8.93 5.10 -9.73
C LYS A 125 8.98 3.60 -9.41
N ALA A 126 8.65 2.76 -10.38
CA ALA A 126 8.89 1.33 -10.27
C ALA A 126 10.40 1.07 -10.24
N VAL A 127 10.86 0.41 -9.17
CA VAL A 127 12.26 0.04 -8.95
C VAL A 127 12.46 -1.46 -8.89
N GLY A 128 11.41 -2.26 -8.68
CA GLY A 128 11.45 -3.71 -8.84
C GLY A 128 10.15 -4.20 -9.47
N ILE A 129 10.23 -5.10 -10.45
CA ILE A 129 9.04 -5.55 -11.19
C ILE A 129 9.13 -7.05 -11.44
N ASP A 130 8.16 -7.80 -10.93
CA ASP A 130 7.98 -9.21 -11.21
C ASP A 130 6.65 -9.42 -11.94
N VAL A 131 6.72 -10.03 -13.13
CA VAL A 131 5.55 -10.34 -13.97
C VAL A 131 5.48 -11.84 -14.20
N THR A 132 4.36 -12.44 -13.83
CA THR A 132 4.08 -13.85 -14.11
C THR A 132 2.84 -13.97 -14.98
N THR A 133 2.88 -14.81 -16.01
CA THR A 133 1.73 -15.05 -16.89
C THR A 133 1.31 -16.52 -16.87
N ALA A 134 0.01 -16.79 -17.03
CA ALA A 134 -0.54 -18.13 -17.21
C ALA A 134 -1.45 -18.17 -18.46
N PRO A 135 -1.11 -18.95 -19.50
CA PRO A 135 0.12 -19.77 -19.63
C PRO A 135 1.39 -18.91 -19.66
N LYS A 136 2.55 -19.53 -19.39
CA LYS A 136 3.84 -18.84 -19.37
C LYS A 136 4.14 -18.25 -20.76
N ASN A 137 4.43 -16.95 -20.81
CA ASN A 137 4.76 -16.20 -22.01
C ASN A 137 5.75 -15.08 -21.68
N ASP A 138 7.04 -15.35 -21.89
CA ASP A 138 8.10 -14.42 -21.52
C ASP A 138 8.09 -13.12 -22.37
N LYS A 139 7.58 -13.17 -23.60
CA LYS A 139 7.43 -11.98 -24.45
C LYS A 139 6.34 -11.05 -23.92
N LEU A 140 5.22 -11.61 -23.48
CA LEU A 140 4.14 -10.85 -22.85
C LEU A 140 4.63 -10.25 -21.53
N ALA A 141 5.31 -11.05 -20.69
CA ALA A 141 5.88 -10.58 -19.44
C ALA A 141 6.85 -9.41 -19.65
N ALA A 142 7.79 -9.53 -20.60
CA ALA A 142 8.74 -8.46 -20.92
C ALA A 142 8.04 -7.19 -21.43
N CYS A 143 7.04 -7.31 -22.31
CA CYS A 143 6.27 -6.16 -22.77
C CYS A 143 5.59 -5.43 -21.62
N ILE A 144 4.93 -6.17 -20.72
CA ILE A 144 4.24 -5.61 -19.56
C ILE A 144 5.24 -4.93 -18.61
N THR A 145 6.40 -5.54 -18.37
CA THR A 145 7.48 -4.93 -17.58
C THR A 145 7.87 -3.57 -18.15
N GLU A 146 8.08 -3.45 -19.46
CA GLU A 146 8.42 -2.16 -20.09
C GLU A 146 7.31 -1.12 -19.97
N ARG A 147 6.04 -1.53 -20.02
CA ARG A 147 4.90 -0.63 -19.77
C ARG A 147 4.90 -0.11 -18.34
N ILE A 148 5.12 -1.00 -17.36
CA ILE A 148 5.14 -0.66 -15.94
C ILE A 148 6.32 0.27 -15.60
N LYS A 149 7.50 0.06 -16.20
CA LYS A 149 8.67 0.97 -16.04
C LYS A 149 8.34 2.42 -16.42
N GLY A 150 7.46 2.60 -17.41
CA GLY A 150 6.99 3.91 -17.87
C GLY A 150 6.05 4.62 -16.90
N LEU A 151 5.43 3.90 -15.96
CA LEU A 151 4.45 4.46 -15.05
C LEU A 151 5.09 5.40 -14.01
N LYS A 152 4.26 6.34 -13.54
CA LYS A 152 4.58 7.27 -12.46
C LYS A 152 3.47 7.26 -11.43
N TRP A 153 3.83 7.11 -10.16
CA TRP A 153 2.91 7.23 -9.04
C TRP A 153 2.90 8.68 -8.58
N GLN A 154 1.70 9.21 -8.34
CA GLN A 154 1.52 10.59 -7.86
C GLN A 154 1.98 10.73 -6.42
N ALA A 155 1.71 9.71 -5.59
CA ALA A 155 2.25 9.63 -4.25
C ALA A 155 3.76 9.33 -4.32
N ARG A 156 4.56 10.31 -3.91
CA ARG A 156 6.02 10.21 -3.87
C ARG A 156 6.48 10.20 -2.42
N VAL A 157 6.96 9.04 -1.99
CA VAL A 157 7.62 8.88 -0.70
C VAL A 157 8.98 8.25 -0.93
N LYS A 158 10.00 8.73 -0.21
CA LYS A 158 11.34 8.13 -0.22
C LYS A 158 11.37 6.87 0.64
N SER A 159 10.49 5.94 0.31
CA SER A 159 10.32 4.67 1.00
C SER A 159 9.82 3.60 0.05
N LEU A 160 10.29 2.38 0.24
CA LEU A 160 9.94 1.26 -0.62
C LEU A 160 8.55 0.75 -0.28
N ASN A 161 7.66 0.81 -1.26
CA ASN A 161 6.29 0.31 -1.17
C ASN A 161 6.08 -0.76 -2.22
N THR A 162 5.42 -1.85 -1.86
CA THR A 162 5.16 -2.97 -2.79
C THR A 162 3.67 -3.05 -3.06
N VAL A 163 3.28 -3.22 -4.31
CA VAL A 163 1.90 -3.42 -4.75
C VAL A 163 1.77 -4.68 -5.59
N GLU A 164 0.68 -5.41 -5.38
CA GLU A 164 0.36 -6.62 -6.13
C GLU A 164 -0.97 -6.43 -6.86
N TYR A 165 -1.03 -6.87 -8.12
CA TYR A 165 -2.23 -6.80 -8.95
C TYR A 165 -2.32 -8.03 -9.85
N SER A 166 -3.55 -8.43 -10.20
CA SER A 166 -3.77 -9.57 -11.08
C SER A 166 -5.01 -9.36 -11.92
N PHE A 167 -4.95 -9.74 -13.19
CA PHE A 167 -6.04 -9.69 -14.16
C PHE A 167 -6.01 -10.88 -15.12
#